data_AF-A0A0B7B2L3-F1
#
_entry.id   AF-A0A0B7B2L3-F1
#
_cell.length_a   1.000
_cell.length_b   1.000
_cell.length_c   1.000
_cell.angle_alpha   90.00
_cell.angle_beta   90.00
_cell.angle_gamma   90.00
#
_symmetry.space_group_name_H-M   'P 1'
#
loop_
_entity.id
_entity.type
_entity.pdbx_description
1 polymer ?
#
loop_
_entity_poly.entity_id
_entity_poly.type
_entity_poly.pdbx_seq_one_letter_code
_entity_poly.pdbx_strand_id
1 'polypeptide(L)'
;MMSIGENSRDSNNKTMIKRTGKRPGRKPSKIDERAKLERSRQSARECRARKKLRYQYLEELVLNREKAVFALRDEMETYTTWCSDVDDGHVSEDLSRKVSAEGTYSLPTCLVSLEQVIDSSNEDFRRDVHDSHQEVT
;
A
#
# COMPACT_ATOMS: atom_id res chain seq x y z
N MET A 1 -6.75 35.46 -60.55
CA MET A 1 -6.57 36.38 -59.40
C MET A 1 -7.38 35.84 -58.24
N MET A 2 -6.72 35.52 -57.13
CA MET A 2 -7.25 35.58 -55.75
C MET A 2 -6.02 35.62 -54.82
N SER A 3 -6.03 36.59 -53.91
CA SER A 3 -4.87 37.19 -53.27
C SER A 3 -4.26 36.36 -52.13
N ILE A 4 -2.95 36.51 -51.96
CA ILE A 4 -2.15 36.09 -50.81
C ILE A 4 -2.61 36.86 -49.56
N GLY A 5 -2.85 36.15 -48.46
CA GLY A 5 -3.08 36.71 -47.14
C GLY A 5 -2.50 35.78 -46.08
N GLU A 6 -1.28 36.09 -45.65
CA GLU A 6 -0.62 35.50 -44.48
C GLU A 6 -1.42 35.81 -43.22
N ASN A 7 -1.54 34.84 -42.30
CA ASN A 7 -1.59 35.14 -40.87
C ASN A 7 -1.10 33.95 -40.05
N SER A 8 0.20 34.03 -39.75
CA SER A 8 0.83 33.52 -38.54
C SER A 8 -0.05 33.72 -37.30
N ARG A 9 -0.13 32.70 -36.44
CA ARG A 9 -0.06 32.82 -34.97
C ARG A 9 -0.13 31.43 -34.32
N ASP A 10 1.05 30.89 -34.05
CA ASP A 10 1.28 29.86 -33.05
C ASP A 10 0.67 30.28 -31.70
N SER A 11 -0.40 29.62 -31.29
CA SER A 11 -0.96 29.80 -29.94
C SER A 11 -0.37 28.74 -29.01
N ASN A 12 0.89 29.00 -28.65
CA ASN A 12 1.61 28.36 -27.56
C ASN A 12 0.90 28.65 -26.23
N ASN A 13 -0.06 27.82 -25.82
CA ASN A 13 -0.67 27.89 -24.49
C ASN A 13 0.31 27.35 -23.44
N LYS A 14 1.33 28.13 -23.14
CA LYS A 14 2.24 27.97 -22.01
C LYS A 14 1.55 28.56 -20.77
N THR A 15 0.67 27.78 -20.15
CA THR A 15 0.19 28.06 -18.80
C THR A 15 1.39 28.04 -17.85
N MET A 16 1.81 29.24 -17.47
CA MET A 16 2.93 29.52 -16.58
C MET A 16 2.60 29.04 -15.16
N ILE A 17 2.96 27.79 -14.84
CA ILE A 17 3.17 27.39 -13.45
C ILE A 17 4.40 28.16 -12.97
N LYS A 18 4.19 29.20 -12.15
CA LYS A 18 5.25 29.97 -11.49
C LYS A 18 6.07 29.02 -10.62
N ARG A 19 7.22 28.57 -11.14
CA ARG A 19 8.22 27.81 -10.38
C ARG A 19 8.90 28.77 -9.40
N THR A 20 8.40 28.81 -8.18
CA THR A 20 9.08 29.44 -7.04
C THR A 20 10.36 28.65 -6.73
N GLY A 21 11.49 29.35 -6.60
CA GLY A 21 12.78 28.74 -6.27
C GLY A 21 13.83 28.77 -7.39
N LYS A 22 14.12 29.94 -7.97
CA LYS A 22 15.36 30.15 -8.73
C LYS A 22 16.36 30.87 -7.84
N ARG A 23 17.43 30.17 -7.41
CA ARG A 23 18.60 30.82 -6.79
C ARG A 23 19.19 31.80 -7.83
N PRO A 24 19.25 33.11 -7.56
CA PRO A 24 19.74 34.10 -8.51
C PRO A 24 21.23 33.86 -8.76
N GLY A 25 21.63 33.69 -10.02
CA GLY A 25 23.04 33.58 -10.43
C GLY A 25 23.42 32.34 -11.26
N ARG A 26 22.60 31.28 -11.30
CA ARG A 26 22.90 30.10 -12.13
C ARG A 26 22.24 30.20 -13.50
N LYS A 27 23.03 30.37 -14.56
CA LYS A 27 22.55 30.25 -15.96
C LYS A 27 21.86 28.88 -16.10
N PRO A 28 20.64 28.80 -16.66
CA PRO A 28 20.00 27.51 -16.88
C PRO A 28 20.95 26.67 -17.73
N SER A 29 21.39 25.51 -17.23
CA SER A 29 22.13 24.57 -18.05
C SER A 29 21.28 24.27 -19.29
N LYS A 30 21.90 24.29 -20.47
CA LYS A 30 21.23 23.93 -21.73
C LYS A 30 21.00 22.42 -21.70
N ILE A 31 20.04 22.02 -20.90
CA ILE A 31 19.51 20.68 -20.86
C ILE A 31 18.86 20.45 -22.21
N ASP A 32 19.34 19.44 -22.91
CA ASP A 32 18.75 18.97 -24.15
C ASP A 32 17.25 18.72 -23.93
N GLU A 33 16.41 19.27 -24.81
CA GLU A 33 14.96 19.15 -24.72
C GLU A 33 14.54 17.67 -24.72
N ARG A 34 15.28 16.83 -25.44
CA ARG A 34 15.13 15.37 -25.43
C ARG A 34 15.32 14.79 -24.03
N ALA A 35 16.35 15.21 -23.29
CA ALA A 35 16.61 14.75 -21.93
C ALA A 35 15.54 15.22 -20.93
N LYS A 36 14.95 16.41 -21.16
CA LYS A 36 13.83 16.89 -20.34
C LYS A 36 12.55 16.09 -20.59
N LEU A 37 12.25 15.79 -21.85
CA LEU A 37 11.10 14.96 -22.22
C LEU A 37 11.24 13.54 -21.66
N GLU A 38 12.43 12.96 -21.71
CA GLU A 38 12.64 11.61 -21.19
C GLU A 38 12.49 11.54 -19.67
N ARG A 39 13.02 12.53 -18.92
CA ARG A 39 12.74 12.64 -17.48
C ARG A 39 11.25 12.75 -17.17
N SER A 40 10.50 13.56 -17.92
CA SER A 40 9.06 13.70 -17.71
C SER A 40 8.31 12.38 -17.97
N ARG A 41 8.72 11.62 -18.99
CA ARG A 41 8.15 10.30 -19.28
C ARG A 41 8.48 9.31 -18.17
N GLN A 42 9.72 9.31 -17.71
CA GLN A 42 10.18 8.43 -16.64
C GLN A 42 9.42 8.68 -15.34
N SER A 43 9.29 9.95 -14.90
CA SER A 43 8.49 10.29 -13.72
C SER A 43 7.01 9.88 -13.86
N ALA A 44 6.44 9.95 -15.07
CA ALA A 44 5.08 9.47 -15.33
C ALA A 44 4.97 7.94 -15.21
N ARG A 45 5.98 7.18 -15.65
CA ARG A 45 6.05 5.72 -15.49
C ARG A 45 6.18 5.35 -14.02
N GLU A 46 7.09 6.00 -13.30
CA GLU A 46 7.32 5.79 -11.86
C GLU A 46 6.06 6.09 -11.05
N CYS A 47 5.34 7.17 -11.37
CA CYS A 47 4.06 7.48 -10.73
C CYS A 47 3.05 6.33 -10.88
N ARG A 48 2.95 5.75 -12.09
CA ARG A 48 2.07 4.60 -12.33
C ARG A 48 2.53 3.36 -11.57
N ALA A 49 3.82 3.05 -11.59
CA ALA A 49 4.40 1.92 -10.87
C ALA A 49 4.17 2.04 -9.36
N ARG A 50 4.43 3.22 -8.78
CA ARG A 50 4.21 3.52 -7.36
C ARG A 50 2.74 3.38 -6.97
N LYS A 51 1.82 3.88 -7.81
CA LYS A 51 0.39 3.76 -7.56
C LYS A 51 -0.06 2.29 -7.58
N LYS A 52 0.46 1.50 -8.53
CA LYS A 52 0.19 0.05 -8.60
C LYS A 52 0.66 -0.66 -7.33
N LEU A 53 1.91 -0.45 -6.92
CA LEU A 53 2.47 -1.05 -5.70
C LEU A 53 1.66 -0.67 -4.47
N ARG A 54 1.28 0.61 -4.34
CA ARG A 54 0.45 1.08 -3.21
C ARG A 54 -0.90 0.37 -3.15
N TYR A 55 -1.56 0.16 -4.28
CA TYR A 55 -2.84 -0.53 -4.30
C TYR A 55 -2.70 -2.03 -4.07
N GLN A 56 -1.67 -2.67 -4.63
CA GLN A 56 -1.38 -4.07 -4.33
C GLN A 56 -1.18 -4.30 -2.83
N TYR A 57 -0.39 -3.46 -2.17
CA TYR A 57 -0.19 -3.54 -0.72
C TYR A 57 -1.50 -3.37 0.06
N LEU A 58 -2.32 -2.38 -0.30
CA LEU A 58 -3.62 -2.16 0.35
C LEU A 58 -4.58 -3.33 0.12
N GLU A 59 -4.60 -3.90 -1.09
CA GLU A 59 -5.38 -5.09 -1.41
C GLU A 59 -4.94 -6.27 -0.54
N GLU A 60 -3.64 -6.53 -0.44
CA GLU A 60 -3.09 -7.61 0.40
C GLU A 60 -3.44 -7.44 1.88
N LEU A 61 -3.33 -6.22 2.41
CA LEU A 61 -3.70 -5.93 3.79
C LEU A 61 -5.19 -6.20 4.06
N VAL A 62 -6.07 -5.74 3.16
CA VAL A 62 -7.52 -5.94 3.30
C VAL A 62 -7.84 -7.43 3.21
N LEU A 63 -7.30 -8.13 2.21
CA LEU A 63 -7.51 -9.56 2.03
C LEU A 63 -7.07 -10.38 3.26
N ASN A 64 -5.90 -10.06 3.83
CA ASN A 64 -5.40 -10.76 5.02
C ASN A 64 -6.29 -10.50 6.24
N ARG A 65 -6.78 -9.27 6.41
CA ARG A 65 -7.71 -8.94 7.48
C ARG A 65 -9.06 -9.65 7.31
N GLU A 66 -9.60 -9.68 6.11
CA GLU A 66 -10.84 -10.39 5.80
C GLU A 66 -10.70 -11.90 6.10
N LYS A 67 -9.62 -12.53 5.66
CA LYS A 67 -9.33 -13.94 5.98
C LYS A 67 -9.28 -14.22 7.48
N ALA A 68 -8.61 -13.35 8.24
CA ALA A 68 -8.55 -13.49 9.71
C ALA A 68 -9.94 -13.35 10.34
N VAL A 69 -10.77 -12.43 9.85
CA VAL A 69 -12.15 -12.26 10.32
C VAL A 69 -12.99 -13.50 10.01
N PHE A 70 -12.88 -14.07 8.80
CA PHE A 70 -13.60 -15.31 8.46
C PHE A 70 -13.17 -16.48 9.34
N ALA A 71 -11.86 -16.70 9.51
CA ALA A 71 -11.35 -17.77 10.37
C ALA A 71 -11.85 -17.65 11.83
N LEU A 72 -11.86 -16.44 12.39
CA LEU A 72 -12.39 -16.20 13.74
C LEU A 72 -13.90 -16.43 13.83
N ARG A 73 -14.66 -16.11 12.77
CA ARG A 73 -16.11 -16.36 12.72
C ARG A 73 -16.41 -17.86 12.70
N ASP A 74 -15.70 -18.61 11.86
CA ASP A 74 -15.86 -20.06 11.77
C ASP A 74 -15.50 -20.73 13.10
N GLU A 75 -14.44 -20.25 13.76
CA GLU A 75 -14.06 -20.73 15.09
C GLU A 75 -15.13 -20.42 16.15
N MET A 76 -15.67 -19.19 16.16
CA MET A 76 -16.79 -18.84 17.05
C MET A 76 -18.02 -19.68 16.80
N GLU A 77 -18.39 -19.92 15.54
CA GLU A 77 -19.53 -20.76 15.18
C GLU A 77 -19.35 -22.18 15.75
N THR A 78 -18.15 -22.75 15.61
CA THR A 78 -17.80 -24.05 16.18
C THR A 78 -18.03 -24.08 17.70
N TYR A 79 -17.60 -23.04 18.43
CA TYR A 79 -17.86 -22.95 19.87
C TYR A 79 -19.34 -22.84 20.20
N THR A 80 -20.12 -22.09 19.42
CA THR A 80 -21.57 -22.01 19.65
C THR A 80 -22.26 -23.35 19.45
N THR A 81 -21.87 -24.13 18.43
CA THR A 81 -22.37 -25.49 18.22
C THR A 81 -22.01 -26.39 19.39
N TRP A 82 -20.75 -26.35 19.85
CA TRP A 82 -20.32 -27.14 21.01
C TRP A 82 -21.04 -26.77 22.30
N CYS A 83 -21.33 -25.49 22.53
CA CYS A 83 -22.16 -25.08 23.67
C CYS A 83 -23.56 -25.71 23.59
N SER A 84 -24.20 -25.67 22.41
CA SER A 84 -25.51 -26.31 22.21
C SER A 84 -25.46 -27.81 22.45
N ASP A 85 -24.45 -28.50 21.91
CA ASP A 85 -24.28 -29.95 22.09
C ASP A 85 -24.11 -30.30 23.58
N VAL A 86 -23.33 -29.50 24.32
CA VAL A 86 -23.09 -29.69 25.74
C VAL A 86 -24.37 -29.45 26.56
N ASP A 87 -25.14 -28.42 26.21
CA ASP A 87 -26.45 -28.15 26.83
C ASP A 87 -27.43 -29.32 26.60
N ASP A 88 -27.33 -29.99 25.45
CA ASP A 88 -28.06 -31.21 25.11
C ASP A 88 -27.47 -32.49 25.74
N GLY A 89 -26.37 -32.38 26.48
CA GLY A 89 -25.69 -33.47 27.18
C GLY A 89 -24.74 -34.31 26.31
N HIS A 90 -24.43 -33.85 25.10
CA HIS A 90 -23.52 -34.50 24.17
C HIS A 90 -22.15 -33.77 24.14
N VAL A 91 -21.08 -34.46 24.55
CA VAL A 91 -19.72 -33.90 24.51
C VAL A 91 -18.96 -34.51 23.34
N SER A 92 -18.72 -33.71 22.30
CA SER A 92 -17.96 -34.13 21.12
C SER A 92 -16.47 -34.36 21.46
N GLU A 93 -15.84 -35.32 20.77
CA GLU A 93 -14.42 -35.68 20.99
C GLU A 93 -13.49 -34.49 20.69
N ASP A 94 -13.83 -33.69 19.68
CA ASP A 94 -13.06 -32.50 19.29
C ASP A 94 -13.06 -31.43 20.39
N LEU A 95 -14.18 -31.23 21.07
CA LEU A 95 -14.28 -30.34 22.23
C LEU A 95 -13.40 -30.86 23.38
N SER A 96 -13.49 -32.16 23.70
CA SER A 96 -12.66 -32.79 24.74
C SER A 96 -11.17 -32.66 24.46
N ARG A 97 -10.78 -32.84 23.19
CA ARG A 97 -9.41 -32.65 22.71
C ARG A 97 -8.97 -31.20 22.86
N LYS A 98 -9.81 -30.25 22.47
CA LYS A 98 -9.49 -28.81 22.52
C LYS A 98 -9.36 -28.33 23.98
N VAL A 99 -10.23 -28.76 24.89
CA VAL A 99 -10.12 -28.48 26.33
C VAL A 99 -8.86 -29.10 26.94
N SER A 100 -8.48 -30.32 26.52
CA SER A 100 -7.27 -30.99 27.01
C SER A 100 -5.98 -30.34 26.48
N ALA A 101 -6.02 -29.74 25.29
CA ALA A 101 -4.88 -29.08 24.66
C ALA A 101 -4.67 -27.63 25.15
N GLU A 102 -5.74 -26.88 25.42
CA GLU A 102 -5.70 -25.44 25.74
C GLU A 102 -5.54 -25.16 27.26
N GLY A 103 -4.93 -26.08 28.03
CA GLY A 103 -4.63 -25.92 29.46
C GLY A 103 -3.72 -24.72 29.82
N THR A 104 -3.28 -23.97 28.82
CA THR A 104 -2.62 -22.67 28.91
C THR A 104 -3.26 -21.77 27.86
N TYR A 105 -3.83 -20.63 28.26
CA TYR A 105 -4.40 -19.61 27.37
C TYR A 105 -3.47 -19.30 26.20
N SER A 106 -3.64 -20.00 25.07
CA SER A 106 -2.86 -19.77 23.87
C SER A 106 -3.62 -18.75 23.03
N LEU A 107 -2.91 -17.70 22.61
CA LEU A 107 -3.48 -16.70 21.70
C LEU A 107 -3.91 -17.43 20.41
N PRO A 108 -5.07 -17.08 19.82
CA PRO A 108 -5.51 -17.66 18.55
C PRO A 108 -4.35 -17.67 17.55
N THR A 109 -4.11 -18.79 16.87
CA THR A 109 -2.95 -18.95 15.97
C THR A 109 -2.89 -17.86 14.89
N CYS A 110 -4.05 -17.30 14.53
CA CYS A 110 -4.17 -16.17 13.61
C CYS A 110 -3.65 -14.83 14.17
N LEU A 111 -3.72 -14.59 15.48
CA LEU A 111 -3.20 -13.39 16.16
C LEU A 111 -1.67 -13.40 16.22
N VAL A 112 -1.09 -14.58 16.50
CA VAL A 112 0.38 -14.78 16.53
C VAL A 112 1.01 -14.50 15.15
N SER A 113 0.30 -14.88 14.08
CA SER A 113 0.75 -14.64 12.71
C SER A 113 0.58 -13.17 12.29
N LEU A 114 -0.42 -12.46 12.82
CA LEU A 114 -0.67 -11.06 12.47
C LEU A 114 0.32 -10.10 13.16
N GLU A 115 0.68 -10.33 14.42
CA GLU A 115 1.69 -9.52 15.13
C GLU A 115 3.07 -9.60 14.44
N GLN A 116 3.51 -10.80 14.03
CA GLN A 116 4.78 -10.98 13.32
C GLN A 116 4.82 -10.24 11.96
N VAL A 117 3.68 -10.20 11.25
CA VAL A 117 3.56 -9.50 9.96
C VAL A 117 3.48 -7.98 10.14
N ILE A 118 2.79 -7.50 11.19
CA ILE A 118 2.68 -6.07 11.52
C ILE A 118 4.03 -5.51 11.97
N ASP A 119 4.77 -6.25 12.81
CA ASP A 119 6.08 -5.82 13.31
C ASP A 119 7.13 -5.77 12.20
N SER A 120 7.12 -6.75 11.28
CA SER A 120 8.00 -6.75 10.11
C SER A 120 7.71 -5.56 9.18
N SER A 121 6.43 -5.27 8.95
CA SER A 121 6.00 -4.16 8.07
C SER A 121 6.30 -2.78 8.66
N ASN A 122 6.25 -2.65 9.99
CA ASN A 122 6.56 -1.40 10.69
C ASN A 122 8.07 -1.12 10.74
N GLU A 123 8.91 -2.16 10.83
CA GLU A 123 10.37 -2.01 10.77
C GLU A 123 10.84 -1.63 9.36
N ASP A 124 10.26 -2.22 8.30
CA ASP A 124 10.54 -1.81 6.92
C ASP A 124 10.09 -0.35 6.65
N PHE A 125 8.92 0.05 7.16
CA PHE A 125 8.46 1.44 7.08
C PHE A 125 9.36 2.41 7.87
N ARG A 126 9.83 2.03 9.07
CA ARG A 126 10.78 2.84 9.86
C ARG A 126 12.13 3.00 9.16
N ARG A 127 12.61 1.95 8.48
CA ARG A 127 13.88 1.95 7.77
C ARG A 127 13.84 2.90 6.56
N ASP A 128 12.75 2.87 5.78
CA ASP A 128 12.53 3.79 4.65
C ASP A 128 12.45 5.27 5.08
N VAL A 129 11.84 5.54 6.26
CA VAL A 129 11.79 6.89 6.83
C VAL A 129 13.18 7.35 7.30
N HIS A 130 14.02 6.46 7.85
CA HIS A 130 15.36 6.81 8.31
C HIS A 130 16.33 7.10 7.15
N ASP A 131 16.25 6.33 6.06
CA ASP A 131 17.09 6.52 4.86
C ASP A 131 16.75 7.83 4.12
N SER A 132 15.48 8.24 4.15
CA SER A 132 15.00 9.51 3.59
C SER A 132 15.61 10.76 4.24
N HIS A 133 16.19 10.63 5.45
CA HIS A 133 16.86 11.73 6.14
C HIS A 133 18.38 11.77 5.91
N GLN A 134 19.01 10.70 5.38
CA GLN A 134 20.45 10.66 5.12
C GLN A 134 20.84 11.16 3.71
N GLU A 135 19.90 11.25 2.75
CA GLU A 135 20.19 11.79 1.40
C GLU A 135 20.27 13.34 1.32
N VAL A 136 20.21 14.07 2.45
CA VAL A 136 20.19 15.55 2.48
C VAL A 136 21.43 16.17 3.15
N THR A 137 22.58 15.49 3.15
CA THR A 137 23.88 16.11 3.48
C THR A 137 24.91 15.92 2.37
#